data_AF-A0A2V8BZ07-F1
#
_entry.id   AF-A0A2V8BZ07-F1
#
_cell.length_a   1.000
_cell.length_b   1.000
_cell.length_c   1.000
_cell.angle_alpha   90.00
_cell.angle_beta   90.00
_cell.angle_gamma   90.00
#
_symmetry.space_group_name_H-M   'P 1'
#
loop_
_entity.id
_entity.type
_entity.pdbx_description
1 polymer ?
#
loop_
_entity_poly.entity_id
_entity_poly.type
_entity_poly.pdbx_seq_one_letter_code
_entity_poly.pdbx_strand_id
1 'polypeptide(L)'
;MASDSRVVLTQGVSQYRATVPHLVGPSDSVLEVGCATGKTTKIIAAHAACRELGLRNARFERWNAWDIDTIRSVATRFDRIYVDISGSGSVESVIRLVRSYENAFGPQVVVVKNSRLKAFVSSCHVWGDESAKASMRSGPSSQELFLDSSG
;
A
#
# COMPACT_ATOMS: atom_id res chain seq x y z
N MET A 1 5.70 -5.18 -20.25
CA MET A 1 4.43 -4.60 -19.74
C MET A 1 4.57 -4.58 -18.23
N ALA A 2 4.51 -3.41 -17.59
CA ALA A 2 4.53 -3.35 -16.13
C ALA A 2 3.34 -4.17 -15.62
N SER A 3 3.56 -5.08 -14.67
CA SER A 3 2.44 -5.67 -13.94
C SER A 3 1.75 -4.54 -13.19
N ASP A 4 0.44 -4.35 -13.35
CA ASP A 4 -0.30 -3.37 -12.57
C ASP A 4 -0.39 -3.83 -11.13
N SER A 5 0.63 -3.49 -10.34
CA SER A 5 0.62 -3.67 -8.89
C SER A 5 -0.56 -2.91 -8.31
N ARG A 6 -1.28 -3.52 -7.38
CA ARG A 6 -2.32 -2.81 -6.63
C ARG A 6 -1.66 -1.86 -5.64
N VAL A 7 -1.83 -0.55 -5.85
CA VAL A 7 -1.35 0.47 -4.90
C VAL A 7 -2.41 0.73 -3.82
N VAL A 8 -2.02 0.65 -2.55
CA VAL A 8 -2.87 0.88 -1.38
C VAL A 8 -2.37 2.09 -0.60
N LEU A 9 -3.14 3.17 -0.57
CA LEU A 9 -2.80 4.41 0.13
C LEU A 9 -3.29 4.37 1.57
N THR A 10 -2.40 4.67 2.52
CA THR A 10 -2.69 4.71 3.95
C THR A 10 -2.36 6.07 4.55
N GLN A 11 -3.06 6.41 5.64
CA GLN A 11 -2.80 7.60 6.44
C GLN A 11 -2.29 7.22 7.82
N GLY A 12 -1.09 7.69 8.16
CA GLY A 12 -0.47 7.44 9.44
C GLY A 12 -0.10 5.96 9.66
N VAL A 13 0.61 5.72 10.75
CA VAL A 13 1.21 4.41 11.04
C VAL A 13 0.16 3.37 11.45
N SER A 14 -0.96 3.81 12.03
CA SER A 14 -2.06 2.92 12.42
C SER A 14 -2.67 2.21 11.21
N GLN A 15 -3.12 2.95 10.19
CA GLN A 15 -3.66 2.34 8.97
C GLN A 15 -2.61 1.52 8.24
N TYR A 16 -1.38 2.03 8.15
CA TYR A 16 -0.26 1.32 7.51
C TYR A 16 0.03 -0.05 8.12
N ARG A 17 -0.08 -0.20 9.44
CA ARG A 17 0.07 -1.50 10.11
C ARG A 17 -1.18 -2.36 10.02
N ALA A 18 -2.36 -1.74 10.01
CA ALA A 18 -3.63 -2.45 9.90
C ALA A 18 -3.76 -3.20 8.55
N THR A 19 -3.02 -2.83 7.51
CA THR A 19 -3.04 -3.57 6.24
C THR A 19 -2.33 -4.92 6.29
N VAL A 20 -1.39 -5.11 7.22
CA VAL A 20 -0.54 -6.32 7.28
C VAL A 20 -1.37 -7.62 7.26
N PRO A 21 -2.33 -7.84 8.17
CA PRO A 21 -3.11 -9.09 8.18
C PRO A 21 -4.03 -9.30 6.97
N HIS A 22 -4.25 -8.26 6.16
CA HIS A 22 -5.13 -8.33 5.00
C HIS A 22 -4.37 -8.47 3.68
N LEU A 23 -3.13 -8.00 3.64
CA LEU A 23 -2.35 -7.88 2.40
C LEU A 23 -1.07 -8.71 2.41
N VAL A 24 -0.65 -9.28 3.54
CA VAL A 24 0.57 -10.10 3.63
C VAL A 24 0.16 -11.54 3.94
N GLY A 25 0.61 -12.48 3.11
CA GLY A 25 0.49 -13.92 3.34
C GLY A 25 1.70 -14.49 4.09
N PRO A 26 1.57 -15.68 4.69
CA PRO A 26 2.61 -16.34 5.48
C PRO A 26 3.81 -16.87 4.66
N SER A 27 3.82 -16.64 3.35
CA SER A 27 4.91 -17.01 2.45
C SER A 27 5.35 -15.86 1.56
N ASP A 28 4.80 -14.66 1.77
CA ASP A 28 5.16 -13.47 1.00
C ASP A 28 6.57 -13.01 1.38
N SER A 29 7.39 -12.75 0.36
CA SER A 29 8.60 -11.94 0.52
C SER A 29 8.21 -10.46 0.55
N VAL A 30 8.55 -9.75 1.64
CA VAL A 30 8.13 -8.36 1.85
C VAL A 30 9.34 -7.44 2.01
N LEU A 31 9.31 -6.32 1.28
CA LEU A 31 10.25 -5.21 1.47
C LEU A 31 9.55 -4.04 2.16
N GLU A 32 10.15 -3.49 3.23
CA GLU A 32 9.75 -2.20 3.79
C GLU A 32 10.82 -1.13 3.53
N VAL A 33 10.46 -0.12 2.75
CA VAL A 33 11.27 1.06 2.47
C VAL A 33 10.96 2.13 3.52
N GLY A 34 11.97 2.59 4.25
CA GLY A 34 11.81 3.61 5.29
C GLY A 34 11.34 3.08 6.64
N CYS A 35 11.91 1.95 7.10
CA CYS A 35 11.46 1.26 8.31
C CYS A 35 11.79 1.95 9.66
N ALA A 36 12.61 3.01 9.67
CA ALA A 36 13.06 3.73 10.88
C ALA A 36 13.54 2.77 11.99
N THR A 37 12.81 2.67 13.11
CA THR A 37 13.16 1.78 14.24
C THR A 37 12.71 0.33 14.03
N GLY A 38 12.19 -0.03 12.86
CA GLY A 38 11.79 -1.39 12.47
C GLY A 38 10.51 -1.92 13.13
N LYS A 39 9.71 -1.07 13.78
CA LYS A 39 8.50 -1.53 14.50
C LYS A 39 7.47 -2.16 13.55
N THR A 40 7.25 -1.55 12.39
CA THR A 40 6.33 -2.10 11.38
C THR A 40 6.93 -3.35 10.72
N THR A 41 8.24 -3.34 10.42
CA THR A 41 8.96 -4.50 9.88
C THR A 41 8.79 -5.73 10.75
N LYS A 42 8.88 -5.57 12.08
CA LYS A 42 8.68 -6.66 13.03
C LYS A 42 7.25 -7.22 12.99
N ILE A 43 6.24 -6.37 12.78
CA ILE A 43 4.84 -6.79 12.63
C ILE A 43 4.66 -7.56 11.32
N ILE A 44 5.20 -7.03 10.22
CA ILE A 44 5.21 -7.71 8.91
C ILE A 44 5.89 -9.08 9.04
N ALA A 45 7.08 -9.12 9.61
CA ALA A 45 7.87 -10.34 9.79
C ALA A 45 7.12 -11.38 10.63
N ALA A 46 6.52 -10.98 11.76
CA ALA A 46 5.72 -11.89 12.58
C ALA A 46 4.52 -12.49 11.82
N HIS A 47 3.97 -11.77 10.83
CA HIS A 47 2.84 -12.23 10.02
C HIS A 47 3.28 -13.06 8.81
N ALA A 48 4.34 -12.65 8.12
CA ALA A 48 4.90 -13.32 6.95
C ALA A 48 5.69 -14.60 7.30
N ALA A 49 6.03 -14.81 8.57
CA ALA A 49 6.63 -16.07 9.00
C ALA A 49 5.58 -17.19 8.99
N CYS A 50 5.86 -18.27 8.26
CA CYS A 50 5.20 -19.53 8.54
C CYS A 50 5.52 -19.91 10.01
N ARG A 51 4.48 -19.87 10.87
CA ARG A 51 4.62 -20.03 12.33
C ARG A 51 5.27 -21.34 12.74
N GLU A 52 5.33 -22.34 11.85
CA GLU A 52 5.93 -23.65 12.08
C GLU A 52 7.47 -23.64 12.15
N LEU A 53 8.17 -22.65 11.59
CA LEU A 53 9.64 -22.74 11.41
C LEU A 53 10.48 -21.95 12.43
N GLY A 54 9.90 -21.13 13.30
CA GLY A 54 10.63 -20.45 14.39
C GLY A 54 11.77 -19.51 13.97
N LEU A 55 11.86 -19.12 12.70
CA LEU A 55 12.96 -18.32 12.16
C LEU A 55 12.76 -16.82 12.42
N ARG A 56 13.82 -16.13 12.84
CA ARG A 56 13.90 -14.65 12.80
C ARG A 56 13.98 -14.22 11.32
N ASN A 57 12.88 -13.70 10.78
CA ASN A 57 12.69 -13.52 9.34
C ASN A 57 12.79 -12.06 8.87
N ALA A 58 13.46 -11.18 9.62
CA ALA A 58 13.66 -9.78 9.23
C ALA A 58 15.15 -9.45 9.09
N ARG A 59 15.50 -8.86 7.95
CA ARG A 59 16.83 -8.27 7.66
C ARG A 59 16.67 -6.75 7.58
N PHE A 60 17.55 -6.01 8.25
CA PHE A 60 17.57 -4.55 8.23
C PHE A 60 18.81 -4.05 7.51
N GLU A 61 18.60 -3.13 6.57
CA GLU A 61 19.66 -2.58 5.73
C GLU A 61 19.51 -1.06 5.63
N ARG A 62 20.64 -0.36 5.50
CA ARG A 62 20.66 1.10 5.33
C ARG A 62 21.18 1.43 3.93
N TRP A 63 20.26 1.71 3.03
CA TRP A 63 20.57 2.12 1.66
C TRP A 63 19.81 3.38 1.25
N ASN A 64 20.29 4.03 0.19
CA ASN A 64 19.52 5.03 -0.50
C ASN A 64 18.34 4.35 -1.22
N ALA A 65 17.11 4.75 -0.95
CA ALA A 65 15.91 4.16 -1.56
C ALA A 65 15.86 4.30 -3.09
N TRP A 66 16.62 5.24 -3.66
CA TRP A 66 16.74 5.44 -5.12
C TRP A 66 17.83 4.58 -5.77
N ASP A 67 18.70 3.95 -4.98
CA ASP A 67 19.70 3.01 -5.48
C ASP A 67 19.09 1.61 -5.59
N ILE A 68 18.24 1.46 -6.61
CA ILE A 68 17.49 0.24 -6.89
C ILE A 68 18.42 -0.93 -7.21
N ASP A 69 19.56 -0.68 -7.86
CA ASP A 69 20.50 -1.73 -8.24
C ASP A 69 21.16 -2.36 -7.02
N THR A 70 21.53 -1.55 -6.02
CA THR A 70 22.01 -2.08 -4.73
C THR A 70 20.95 -2.96 -4.07
N ILE A 71 19.67 -2.57 -4.08
CA ILE A 71 18.59 -3.39 -3.51
C ILE A 71 18.37 -4.68 -4.31
N ARG A 72 18.43 -4.59 -5.66
CA ARG A 72 18.29 -5.74 -6.57
C ARG A 72 19.41 -6.77 -6.42
N SER A 73 20.60 -6.35 -5.96
CA SER A 73 21.69 -7.26 -5.64
C SER A 73 21.36 -8.25 -4.51
N VAL A 74 20.37 -7.92 -3.66
CA VAL A 74 19.94 -8.75 -2.53
C VAL A 74 18.71 -9.59 -2.86
N ALA A 75 17.76 -9.04 -3.60
CA ALA A 75 16.60 -9.79 -4.06
C ALA A 75 16.08 -9.21 -5.38
N THR A 76 15.70 -10.10 -6.30
CA THR A 76 15.19 -9.72 -7.63
C THR A 76 13.67 -9.57 -7.67
N ARG A 77 12.95 -10.01 -6.62
CA ARG A 77 11.49 -9.91 -6.51
C ARG A 77 11.02 -9.77 -5.07
N PHE A 78 9.88 -9.10 -4.90
CA PHE A 78 9.12 -9.05 -3.66
C PHE A 78 7.64 -9.22 -3.97
N ASP A 79 6.92 -9.98 -3.16
CA ASP A 79 5.47 -10.18 -3.38
C ASP A 79 4.69 -8.94 -2.92
N ARG A 80 5.18 -8.28 -1.86
CA ARG A 80 4.60 -7.07 -1.27
C ARG A 80 5.68 -6.03 -1.00
N ILE A 81 5.37 -4.76 -1.23
CA ILE A 81 6.26 -3.65 -0.89
C ILE A 81 5.51 -2.63 -0.03
N TYR A 82 6.14 -2.22 1.06
CA TYR A 82 5.65 -1.25 2.02
C TYR A 82 6.55 -0.01 1.94
N VAL A 83 5.99 1.16 1.67
CA VAL A 83 6.72 2.42 1.47
C VAL A 83 6.31 3.47 2.52
N ASP A 84 7.25 3.81 3.41
CA ASP A 84 7.12 4.88 4.39
C ASP A 84 8.30 5.87 4.32
N ILE A 85 8.27 6.71 3.28
CA ILE A 85 9.21 7.84 3.11
C ILE A 85 8.54 9.19 3.45
N SER A 86 7.43 9.14 4.21
CA SER A 86 6.51 10.26 4.42
C SER A 86 7.07 11.45 5.20
N GLY A 87 8.27 11.31 5.79
CA GLY A 87 8.98 12.41 6.44
C GLY A 87 9.85 13.26 5.51
N SER A 88 10.12 12.83 4.27
CA SER A 88 11.13 13.48 3.39
C SER A 88 10.73 13.64 1.92
N GLY A 89 9.67 12.98 1.43
CA GLY A 89 9.30 12.99 0.01
C GLY A 89 8.08 13.87 -0.33
N SER A 90 8.13 14.55 -1.48
CA SER A 90 6.94 15.14 -2.11
C SER A 90 6.02 14.04 -2.65
N VAL A 91 4.77 14.38 -3.00
CA VAL A 91 3.81 13.41 -3.58
C VAL A 91 4.37 12.83 -4.89
N GLU A 92 5.01 13.66 -5.70
CA GLU A 92 5.67 13.31 -6.95
C GLU A 92 6.82 12.34 -6.73
N SER A 93 7.67 12.61 -5.73
CA SER A 93 8.77 11.69 -5.38
C SER A 93 8.25 10.32 -4.96
N VAL A 94 7.16 10.26 -4.20
CA VAL A 94 6.55 8.99 -3.78
C VAL A 94 6.00 8.22 -4.98
N ILE A 95 5.27 8.89 -5.88
CA ILE A 95 4.76 8.26 -7.10
C ILE A 95 5.91 7.70 -7.94
N ARG A 96 6.98 8.49 -8.16
CA ARG A 96 8.16 8.06 -8.91
C ARG A 96 8.83 6.86 -8.26
N LEU A 97 9.02 6.89 -6.94
CA LEU A 97 9.62 5.78 -6.21
C LEU A 97 8.77 4.50 -6.35
N VAL A 98 7.46 4.60 -6.17
CA VAL A 98 6.54 3.45 -6.34
C VAL A 98 6.69 2.87 -7.73
N ARG A 99 6.65 3.69 -8.80
CA ARG A 99 6.84 3.22 -10.18
C ARG A 99 8.21 2.55 -10.40
N SER A 100 9.28 3.10 -9.82
CA SER A 100 10.61 2.49 -9.90
C SER A 100 10.63 1.09 -9.26
N TYR A 101 9.99 0.90 -8.11
CA TYR A 101 9.94 -0.39 -7.42
C TYR A 101 9.00 -1.38 -8.11
N GLU A 102 7.88 -0.92 -8.66
CA GLU A 102 6.99 -1.75 -9.49
C GLU A 102 7.76 -2.34 -10.68
N ASN A 103 8.47 -1.48 -11.42
CA ASN A 103 9.27 -1.90 -12.58
C ASN A 103 10.43 -2.82 -12.21
N ALA A 104 11.06 -2.61 -11.05
CA ALA A 104 12.25 -3.34 -10.64
C ALA A 104 11.95 -4.71 -10.03
N PHE A 105 10.83 -4.85 -9.31
CA PHE A 105 10.56 -6.01 -8.46
C PHE A 105 9.23 -6.74 -8.78
N GLY A 106 8.35 -6.15 -9.59
CA GLY A 106 7.06 -6.74 -9.99
C GLY A 106 6.16 -7.19 -8.83
N PRO A 107 5.95 -6.37 -7.77
CA PRO A 107 5.13 -6.77 -6.63
C PRO A 107 3.64 -6.87 -7.00
N GLN A 108 2.89 -7.70 -6.28
CA GLN A 108 1.43 -7.74 -6.48
C GLN A 108 0.75 -6.55 -5.80
N VAL A 109 1.31 -6.07 -4.69
CA VAL A 109 0.75 -4.96 -3.90
C VAL A 109 1.87 -4.03 -3.44
N VAL A 110 1.63 -2.72 -3.55
CA VAL A 110 2.45 -1.67 -2.95
C VAL A 110 1.62 -0.87 -1.95
N VAL A 111 1.95 -0.96 -0.66
CA VAL A 111 1.30 -0.18 0.40
C VAL A 111 2.11 1.08 0.66
N VAL A 112 1.48 2.24 0.54
CA VAL A 112 2.16 3.54 0.65
C VAL A 112 1.57 4.34 1.80
N LYS A 113 2.41 4.75 2.74
CA LYS A 113 2.01 5.68 3.80
C LYS A 113 2.23 7.11 3.31
N ASN A 114 1.18 7.78 2.86
CA ASN A 114 1.26 9.19 2.47
C ASN A 114 -0.12 9.87 2.59
N SER A 115 -0.29 10.67 3.64
CA SER A 115 -1.56 11.34 3.92
C SER A 115 -1.96 12.34 2.84
N ARG A 116 -0.99 13.04 2.22
CA ARG A 116 -1.26 14.05 1.19
C ARG A 116 -1.75 13.42 -0.11
N LEU A 117 -1.07 12.37 -0.56
CA LEU A 117 -1.46 11.61 -1.75
C LEU A 117 -2.81 10.92 -1.53
N LYS A 118 -3.03 10.31 -0.35
CA LYS A 118 -4.34 9.72 -0.02
C LYS A 118 -5.46 10.76 -0.08
N ALA A 119 -5.25 11.94 0.52
CA ALA A 119 -6.24 13.02 0.51
C ALA A 119 -6.53 13.51 -0.92
N PHE A 120 -5.47 13.71 -1.72
CA PHE A 120 -5.61 14.10 -3.12
C PHE A 120 -6.43 13.08 -3.92
N VAL A 121 -6.04 11.80 -3.91
CA VAL A 121 -6.77 10.73 -4.63
C VAL A 121 -8.21 10.59 -4.16
N SER A 122 -8.47 10.73 -2.85
CA SER A 122 -9.83 10.67 -2.30
C SER A 122 -10.73 11.83 -2.74
N SER A 123 -10.14 12.95 -3.19
CA SER A 123 -10.86 14.08 -3.76
C SER A 123 -11.06 13.98 -5.28
N CYS A 124 -10.42 13.02 -5.94
CA CYS A 124 -10.53 12.83 -7.37
C CYS A 124 -11.81 12.07 -7.73
N HIS A 125 -12.53 12.57 -8.73
CA HIS A 125 -13.52 11.80 -9.46
C HIS A 125 -12.87 11.26 -10.74
N VAL A 126 -12.82 9.94 -10.89
CA VAL A 126 -12.31 9.31 -12.11
C VAL A 126 -13.48 9.15 -13.08
N TRP A 127 -13.54 10.03 -14.08
CA TRP A 127 -14.60 10.03 -15.08
C TRP A 127 -14.54 8.76 -15.94
N GLY A 128 -15.67 8.07 -16.10
CA GLY A 128 -15.80 6.88 -16.95
C GLY A 128 -15.32 5.56 -16.33
N ASP A 129 -14.90 5.57 -15.07
CA ASP A 129 -14.53 4.34 -14.36
C ASP A 129 -15.74 3.76 -13.60
N GLU A 130 -16.40 2.76 -14.19
CA GLU A 130 -17.56 2.08 -13.63
C GLU A 130 -17.22 1.29 -12.34
N SER A 131 -15.94 1.00 -12.09
CA SER A 131 -15.49 0.25 -10.91
C SER A 131 -15.63 1.03 -9.59
N ALA A 132 -15.81 2.36 -9.65
CA ALA A 132 -16.02 3.21 -8.47
C ALA A 132 -17.47 3.22 -7.92
N LYS A 133 -18.46 2.69 -8.66
CA LYS A 133 -19.89 2.78 -8.29
C LYS A 133 -20.30 1.88 -7.11
N ALA A 134 -19.47 0.92 -6.70
CA ALA A 134 -19.81 0.01 -5.61
C ALA A 134 -19.74 0.66 -4.21
N SER A 135 -18.95 1.74 -4.04
CA SER A 135 -18.73 2.34 -2.71
C SER A 135 -19.72 3.46 -2.34
N MET A 136 -20.61 3.87 -3.26
CA MET A 136 -21.49 5.03 -3.06
C MET A 136 -22.98 4.68 -2.87
N ARG A 137 -23.32 3.39 -2.78
CA ARG A 137 -24.71 2.89 -2.69
C ARG A 137 -25.29 2.74 -1.27
N SER A 138 -24.73 3.41 -0.26
CA SER A 138 -25.34 3.48 1.09
C SER A 138 -26.00 4.83 1.41
N GLY A 139 -26.38 5.61 0.40
CA GLY A 139 -27.34 6.72 0.55
C GLY A 139 -28.74 6.31 0.10
N PRO A 140 -29.82 6.74 0.77
CA PRO A 140 -31.17 6.35 0.39
C PRO A 140 -31.47 6.81 -1.04
N SER A 141 -32.04 5.91 -1.84
CA SER A 141 -32.44 6.22 -3.21
C SER A 141 -33.55 7.27 -3.22
N SER A 142 -33.47 8.24 -4.12
CA SER A 142 -34.44 9.33 -4.33
C SER A 142 -35.83 8.88 -4.82
N GLN A 143 -36.28 7.66 -4.50
CA GLN A 143 -37.60 7.15 -4.84
C GLN A 143 -38.63 7.25 -3.69
N GLU A 144 -38.26 7.75 -2.50
CA GLU A 144 -39.19 8.02 -1.39
C GLU A 144 -39.62 9.51 -1.28
N LEU A 145 -39.69 10.24 -2.40
CA LEU A 145 -40.14 11.65 -2.43
C LEU A 145 -41.51 11.87 -3.10
N PHE A 146 -42.26 10.81 -3.37
CA PHE A 146 -43.62 10.90 -3.87
C PHE A 146 -44.53 9.92 -3.14
N LEU A 147 -44.96 10.28 -1.92
CA LEU A 147 -46.14 9.72 -1.25
C LEU A 147 -46.42 10.55 0.02
N ASP A 148 -46.64 11.85 -0.12
CA ASP A 148 -47.53 12.55 0.82
C ASP A 148 -48.06 13.86 0.22
N SER A 149 -49.21 13.76 -0.45
CA SER A 149 -50.09 14.89 -0.77
C SER A 149 -51.47 14.33 -1.08
N SER A 150 -52.13 13.83 -0.04
CA SER A 150 -53.58 13.56 -0.03
C SER A 150 -54.08 13.79 1.39
N GLY A 151 -54.38 15.06 1.67
CA GLY A 151 -54.98 15.59 2.89
C GLY A 151 -55.50 16.98 2.62
#